data_AF-A0A957BW12-F1
#
_entry.id   AF-A0A957BW12-F1
#
_cell.length_a   1.000
_cell.length_b   1.000
_cell.length_c   1.000
_cell.angle_alpha   90.00
_cell.angle_beta   90.00
_cell.angle_gamma   90.00
#
_symmetry.space_group_name_H-M   'P 1'
#
loop_
_entity.id
_entity.type
_entity.pdbx_description
1 polymer ?
#
loop_
_entity_poly.entity_id
_entity_poly.type
_entity_poly.pdbx_seq_one_letter_code
_entity_poly.pdbx_strand_id
1 'polypeptide(L)'
;TSQIRQLAAGDEVDTPAYPWQSYWLVPLTGQRRANGGSAIGALGIQSRGDVIDLSEDEQTVLEVSARRAAQALEDMALQSEIYAALEGLLPQIHLNRRSAVDIEYRPGRTRVPQIGSDLTEDRNQFNDQVRAALRHYWGGPGLTKSRLLELCAVQSALEANDANATNALRAVLVDAIEMLRPEGERRPLNPEWTLYSILELRYLKGLKVREAAHRLALSEPDFYRKQRLAIDMIADVLWEMERACRSQS
;
A
#
# COMPACT_ATOMS: atom_id res chain seq x y z
N THR A 1 8.23 14.47 8.31
CA THR A 1 6.88 14.03 7.87
C THR A 1 5.77 14.34 8.87
N SER A 2 6.06 14.86 10.07
CA SER A 2 5.06 15.31 11.06
C SER A 2 4.45 16.69 10.75
N GLN A 3 5.16 17.58 10.03
CA GLN A 3 4.73 18.97 9.81
C GLN A 3 3.57 19.15 8.83
N ILE A 4 3.45 18.32 7.78
CA ILE A 4 2.35 18.42 6.79
C ILE A 4 1.00 18.09 7.44
N ARG A 5 1.03 17.30 8.51
CA ARG A 5 -0.15 16.72 9.14
C ARG A 5 -0.82 17.67 10.15
N GLN A 6 -0.08 18.67 10.63
CA GLN A 6 -0.53 19.69 11.57
C GLN A 6 -1.26 20.86 10.87
N LEU A 7 -1.13 20.95 9.54
CA LEU A 7 -1.73 22.00 8.71
C LEU A 7 -3.21 21.76 8.32
N ALA A 8 -3.74 20.58 8.62
CA ALA A 8 -5.10 20.17 8.24
C ALA A 8 -6.10 20.14 9.42
N ALA A 9 -5.70 20.66 10.59
CA ALA A 9 -6.49 20.59 11.83
C ALA A 9 -6.77 21.98 12.45
N GLY A 10 -6.51 23.06 11.72
CA GLY A 10 -6.86 24.42 12.13
C GLY A 10 -8.23 24.80 11.58
N ASP A 11 -9.12 25.21 12.47
CA ASP A 11 -10.40 25.83 12.19
C ASP A 11 -10.31 26.92 11.11
N GLU A 12 -11.31 26.91 10.22
CA GLU A 12 -12.04 28.08 9.73
C GLU A 12 -11.29 29.43 9.66
N VAL A 13 -10.18 29.53 8.92
CA VAL A 13 -9.62 30.84 8.50
C VAL A 13 -8.85 30.70 7.18
N ASP A 14 -9.12 31.64 6.26
CA ASP A 14 -8.40 32.00 5.04
C ASP A 14 -7.06 31.29 4.77
N THR A 15 -7.04 30.59 3.63
CA THR A 15 -5.90 29.88 3.03
C THR A 15 -4.57 30.65 3.13
N PRO A 16 -3.63 30.26 4.02
CA PRO A 16 -2.26 30.68 3.86
C PRO A 16 -1.53 29.56 3.12
N ALA A 17 -0.91 29.88 2.00
CA ALA A 17 0.12 29.00 1.45
C ALA A 17 1.14 28.66 2.56
N TYR A 18 1.76 27.49 2.51
CA TYR A 18 2.75 27.08 3.52
C TYR A 18 4.13 26.97 2.89
N PRO A 19 5.17 27.63 3.44
CA PRO A 19 6.52 27.46 2.94
C PRO A 19 7.04 26.06 3.28
N TRP A 20 7.51 25.35 2.27
CA TRP A 20 8.13 24.04 2.39
C TRP A 20 9.34 23.94 1.46
N GLN A 21 10.54 24.08 2.05
CA GLN A 21 11.79 24.17 1.30
C GLN A 21 11.70 25.26 0.22
N SER A 22 12.09 24.95 -1.01
CA SER A 22 12.02 25.88 -2.16
C SER A 22 10.62 25.98 -2.79
N TYR A 23 9.56 25.59 -2.08
CA TYR A 23 8.19 25.58 -2.61
C TYR A 23 7.19 26.17 -1.61
N TRP A 24 6.14 26.80 -2.12
CA TRP A 24 4.93 27.13 -1.37
C TRP A 24 3.86 26.09 -1.66
N LEU A 25 3.30 25.49 -0.61
CA LEU A 25 2.28 24.46 -0.69
C LEU A 25 0.90 25.06 -0.40
N VAL A 26 -0.02 24.89 -1.33
CA VAL A 26 -1.43 25.28 -1.16
C VAL A 26 -2.27 24.00 -1.11
N PRO A 27 -2.99 23.74 -0.01
CA PRO A 27 -3.88 22.59 0.05
C PRO A 27 -5.04 22.76 -0.93
N LEU A 28 -5.36 21.70 -1.68
CA LEU A 28 -6.50 21.67 -2.61
C LEU A 28 -7.65 20.92 -1.91
N THR A 29 -8.65 21.65 -1.46
CA THR A 29 -9.81 21.09 -0.74
C THR A 29 -10.97 20.86 -1.70
N GLY A 30 -11.60 19.69 -1.59
CA GLY A 30 -12.79 19.38 -2.36
C GLY A 30 -14.09 19.81 -1.71
N GLN A 31 -15.09 20.12 -2.53
CA GLN A 31 -16.41 20.60 -2.07
C GLN A 31 -17.40 19.45 -1.78
N ARG A 32 -17.04 18.20 -2.09
CA ARG A 32 -17.98 17.06 -2.08
C ARG A 32 -18.35 16.52 -0.69
N ARG A 33 -17.79 17.02 0.42
CA ARG A 33 -18.17 16.54 1.77
C ARG A 33 -18.75 17.64 2.64
N ALA A 34 -19.99 17.43 3.08
CA ALA A 34 -20.77 18.29 3.97
C ALA A 34 -20.22 18.45 5.41
N ASN A 35 -18.99 17.99 5.68
CA ASN A 35 -18.30 18.18 6.96
C ASN A 35 -16.81 18.40 6.68
N GLY A 36 -16.40 19.67 6.53
CA GLY A 36 -15.01 20.10 6.43
C GLY A 36 -14.27 19.56 5.19
N GLY A 37 -14.07 20.40 4.18
CA GLY A 37 -13.42 20.05 2.93
C GLY A 37 -12.15 19.21 3.13
N SER A 38 -12.24 17.90 2.86
CA SER A 38 -11.08 17.02 2.93
C SER A 38 -10.10 17.43 1.84
N ALA A 39 -8.82 17.60 2.20
CA ALA A 39 -7.78 17.87 1.21
C ALA A 39 -7.71 16.71 0.19
N ILE A 40 -7.90 17.03 -1.09
CA ILE A 40 -7.83 16.11 -2.23
C ILE A 40 -6.42 16.11 -2.83
N GLY A 41 -5.66 17.20 -2.64
CA GLY A 41 -4.28 17.29 -3.08
C GLY A 41 -3.56 18.51 -2.51
N ALA A 42 -2.39 18.80 -3.06
CA ALA A 42 -1.64 20.01 -2.78
C ALA A 42 -1.02 20.55 -4.07
N LEU A 43 -1.02 21.88 -4.22
CA LEU A 43 -0.33 22.58 -5.29
C LEU A 43 1.00 23.12 -4.75
N GLY A 44 2.10 22.77 -5.42
CA GLY A 44 3.44 23.28 -5.10
C GLY A 44 3.85 24.37 -6.08
N ILE A 45 4.21 25.55 -5.58
CA ILE A 45 4.69 26.67 -6.37
C ILE A 45 6.15 26.89 -6.03
N GLN A 46 7.02 26.91 -7.03
CA GLN A 46 8.43 27.14 -6.78
C GLN A 46 8.63 28.55 -6.22
N SER A 47 9.20 28.62 -5.03
CA SER A 47 9.34 29.87 -4.30
C SER A 47 10.53 30.70 -4.81
N ARG A 48 10.38 32.03 -4.76
CA ARG A 48 11.46 33.01 -4.91
C ARG A 48 12.18 33.33 -3.57
N GLY A 49 11.64 32.89 -2.42
CA GLY A 49 12.21 33.08 -1.08
C GLY A 49 11.46 32.35 0.05
N ASP A 50 12.03 32.28 1.26
CA ASP A 50 11.41 31.53 2.39
C ASP A 50 10.16 32.23 2.97
N VAL A 51 9.87 33.47 2.57
CA VAL A 51 8.71 34.25 2.98
C VAL A 51 7.72 34.31 1.81
N ILE A 52 6.44 34.11 2.11
CA ILE A 52 5.37 34.28 1.13
C ILE A 52 5.20 35.78 0.89
N ASP A 53 5.62 36.22 -0.28
CA ASP A 53 5.55 37.60 -0.74
C ASP A 53 4.73 37.61 -2.03
N LEU A 54 3.40 37.55 -1.87
CA LEU A 54 2.43 37.58 -2.96
C LEU A 54 1.69 38.92 -2.90
N SER A 55 1.63 39.61 -4.04
CA SER A 55 0.73 40.75 -4.21
C SER A 55 -0.74 40.30 -4.22
N GLU A 56 -1.68 41.22 -3.97
CA GLU A 56 -3.13 40.92 -4.01
C GLU A 56 -3.57 40.32 -5.37
N ASP A 57 -2.97 40.79 -6.47
CA ASP A 57 -3.19 40.25 -7.81
C ASP A 57 -2.67 38.82 -7.95
N GLU A 58 -1.47 38.53 -7.45
CA GLU A 58 -0.88 37.18 -7.48
C GLU A 58 -1.64 36.21 -6.56
N GLN A 59 -2.13 36.69 -5.42
CA GLN A 59 -2.99 35.93 -4.53
C GLN A 59 -4.30 35.55 -5.24
N THR A 60 -4.92 36.49 -5.95
CA THR A 60 -6.13 36.24 -6.73
C THR A 60 -5.90 35.20 -7.84
N VAL A 61 -4.78 35.31 -8.57
CA VAL A 61 -4.41 34.34 -9.61
C VAL A 61 -4.15 32.96 -9.01
N LEU A 62 -3.50 32.91 -7.84
CA LEU A 62 -3.24 31.69 -7.10
C LEU A 62 -4.54 31.00 -6.68
N GLU A 63 -5.47 31.73 -6.08
CA GLU A 63 -6.77 31.19 -5.66
C GLU A 63 -7.56 30.61 -6.85
N VAL A 64 -7.59 31.31 -7.98
CA VAL A 64 -8.24 30.82 -9.21
C VAL A 64 -7.56 29.54 -9.72
N SER A 65 -6.23 29.50 -9.70
CA SER A 65 -5.44 28.36 -10.17
C SER A 65 -5.60 27.14 -9.25
N ALA A 66 -5.58 27.35 -7.93
CA ALA A 66 -5.82 26.33 -6.93
C ALA A 66 -7.23 25.73 -7.07
N ARG A 67 -8.25 26.58 -7.24
CA ARG A 67 -9.63 26.13 -7.44
C ARG A 67 -9.77 25.26 -8.71
N ARG A 68 -9.15 25.67 -9.83
CA ARG A 68 -9.17 24.89 -11.07
C ARG A 68 -8.43 23.55 -10.93
N ALA A 69 -7.30 23.54 -10.23
CA ALA A 69 -6.56 22.32 -9.94
C ALA A 69 -7.36 21.35 -9.05
N ALA A 70 -8.05 21.87 -8.03
CA ALA A 70 -8.92 21.08 -7.17
C ALA A 70 -10.07 20.44 -7.97
N GLN A 71 -10.74 21.21 -8.84
CA GLN A 71 -11.79 20.70 -9.73
C GLN A 71 -11.28 19.60 -10.67
N ALA A 72 -10.10 19.81 -11.28
CA ALA A 72 -9.50 18.80 -12.16
C ALA A 72 -9.18 17.49 -11.41
N LEU A 73 -8.69 17.57 -10.16
CA LEU A 73 -8.44 16.39 -9.33
C LEU A 73 -9.73 15.68 -8.93
N GLU A 74 -10.82 16.42 -8.65
CA GLU A 74 -12.15 15.83 -8.40
C GLU A 74 -12.69 15.09 -9.63
N ASP A 75 -12.56 15.68 -10.81
CA ASP A 75 -12.99 15.08 -12.06
C ASP A 75 -12.18 13.81 -12.38
N MET A 76 -10.86 13.84 -12.19
CA MET A 76 -10.00 12.67 -12.35
C MET A 76 -10.34 11.56 -11.36
N ALA A 77 -10.67 11.89 -10.11
CA ALA A 77 -11.11 10.92 -9.12
C ALA A 77 -12.44 10.27 -9.52
N LEU A 78 -13.42 11.06 -9.98
CA LEU A 78 -14.70 10.55 -10.45
C LEU A 78 -14.55 9.65 -11.69
N GLN A 79 -13.74 10.05 -12.66
CA GLN A 79 -13.45 9.19 -13.82
C GLN A 79 -12.80 7.88 -13.40
N SER A 80 -11.80 7.94 -12.51
CA SER A 80 -11.16 6.74 -11.96
C SER A 80 -12.17 5.84 -11.26
N GLU A 81 -13.09 6.39 -10.47
CA GLU A 81 -14.16 5.61 -9.80
C GLU A 81 -15.09 4.93 -10.82
N ILE A 82 -15.49 5.63 -11.89
CA ILE A 82 -16.35 5.08 -12.95
C ILE A 82 -15.65 3.96 -13.70
N TYR A 83 -14.39 4.16 -14.11
CA TYR A 83 -13.62 3.12 -14.80
C TYR A 83 -13.43 1.89 -13.91
N ALA A 84 -13.09 2.12 -12.64
CA ALA A 84 -12.86 1.06 -11.70
C ALA A 84 -14.17 0.32 -11.36
N ALA A 85 -15.33 1.00 -11.31
CA ALA A 85 -16.65 0.36 -11.20
C ALA A 85 -16.98 -0.53 -12.41
N LEU A 86 -16.70 -0.05 -13.63
CA LEU A 86 -16.93 -0.80 -14.87
C LEU A 86 -16.00 -2.02 -15.02
N GLU A 87 -14.78 -1.93 -14.50
CA GLU A 87 -13.82 -3.05 -14.44
C GLU A 87 -14.06 -4.01 -13.26
N GLY A 88 -15.10 -3.77 -12.44
CA GLY A 88 -15.40 -4.56 -11.24
C GLY A 88 -14.41 -4.34 -10.07
N LEU A 89 -13.58 -3.31 -10.15
CA LEU A 89 -12.53 -2.92 -9.22
C LEU A 89 -12.89 -1.61 -8.49
N LEU A 90 -14.05 -1.50 -7.82
CA LEU A 90 -14.36 -0.27 -7.09
C LEU A 90 -13.21 0.12 -6.13
N PRO A 91 -12.72 1.38 -6.14
CA PRO A 91 -11.70 1.81 -5.21
C PRO A 91 -12.32 1.81 -3.82
N GLN A 92 -11.85 0.94 -2.92
CA GLN A 92 -12.13 1.11 -1.50
C GLN A 92 -11.37 2.37 -1.06
N ILE A 93 -12.04 3.51 -1.15
CA ILE A 93 -11.58 4.77 -0.59
C ILE A 93 -11.51 4.53 0.92
N HIS A 94 -10.32 4.19 1.40
CA HIS A 94 -10.01 4.17 2.83
C HIS A 94 -10.12 5.61 3.33
N LEU A 95 -11.34 5.96 3.73
CA LEU A 95 -11.63 7.06 4.62
C LEU A 95 -10.65 6.98 5.78
N ASN A 96 -9.86 8.04 5.94
CA ASN A 96 -8.93 8.22 7.05
C ASN A 96 -9.59 7.78 8.37
N ARG A 97 -9.08 6.69 8.93
CA ARG A 97 -9.33 6.23 10.30
C ARG A 97 -8.67 7.22 11.27
N ARG A 98 -9.26 8.41 11.38
CA ARG A 98 -8.82 9.50 12.27
C ARG A 98 -9.75 9.73 13.47
N SER A 99 -10.57 8.74 13.78
CA SER A 99 -11.34 8.70 15.03
C SER A 99 -10.97 7.45 15.82
N ALA A 100 -9.70 7.36 16.25
CA ALA A 100 -9.26 6.35 17.23
C ALA A 100 -8.02 6.81 18.03
N VAL A 101 -7.79 8.12 18.13
CA VAL A 101 -6.81 8.69 19.07
C VAL A 101 -7.53 9.72 19.92
N ASP A 102 -8.52 9.22 20.64
CA ASP A 102 -8.89 9.71 21.97
C ASP A 102 -8.92 8.47 22.87
N ILE A 103 -7.78 7.77 22.95
CA ILE A 103 -7.53 6.90 24.09
C ILE A 103 -6.91 7.82 25.13
N GLU A 104 -7.83 8.42 25.87
CA GLU A 104 -7.60 9.18 27.08
C GLU A 104 -6.56 8.45 27.95
N TYR A 105 -5.42 9.11 28.15
CA TYR A 105 -4.36 8.68 29.03
C TYR A 105 -4.87 8.78 30.48
N ARG A 106 -5.46 7.69 31.00
CA ARG A 106 -5.63 7.51 32.44
C ARG A 106 -4.50 6.61 32.97
N PRO A 107 -3.60 7.14 33.83
CA PRO A 107 -2.58 6.32 34.46
C PRO A 107 -3.26 5.49 35.55
N GLY A 108 -3.03 4.18 35.56
CA GLY A 108 -3.52 3.31 36.63
C GLY A 108 -4.38 2.15 36.16
N ARG A 109 -3.82 1.31 35.31
CA ARG A 109 -4.08 -0.14 35.31
C ARG A 109 -3.04 -0.80 34.43
N THR A 110 -2.20 -1.63 35.03
CA THR A 110 -1.35 -2.61 34.36
C THR A 110 -2.26 -3.59 33.61
N ARG A 111 -2.74 -3.17 32.44
CA ARG A 111 -3.15 -4.09 31.40
C ARG A 111 -1.89 -4.27 30.56
N VAL A 112 -1.22 -5.40 30.75
CA VAL A 112 -0.34 -5.93 29.70
C VAL A 112 -1.19 -5.85 28.43
N PRO A 113 -0.81 -5.06 27.41
CA PRO A 113 -1.53 -5.11 26.15
C PRO A 113 -1.36 -6.55 25.68
N GLN A 114 -2.42 -7.34 25.82
CA GLN A 114 -2.56 -8.51 24.99
C GLN A 114 -2.63 -7.95 23.57
N ILE A 115 -1.47 -7.92 22.92
CA ILE A 115 -1.33 -7.77 21.47
C ILE A 115 -1.93 -9.05 20.90
N GLY A 116 -3.25 -9.17 21.01
CA GLY A 116 -4.02 -10.23 20.41
C GLY A 116 -4.06 -9.99 18.91
N SER A 117 -3.32 -10.82 18.18
CA SER A 117 -3.84 -11.66 17.09
C SER A 117 -4.67 -11.08 15.93
N ASP A 118 -4.89 -9.78 15.78
CA ASP A 118 -5.64 -9.23 14.62
C ASP A 118 -4.75 -8.73 13.49
N LEU A 119 -3.76 -9.53 13.13
CA LEU A 119 -3.18 -9.50 11.79
C LEU A 119 -4.21 -9.82 10.70
N THR A 120 -5.25 -10.55 11.09
CA THR A 120 -6.30 -11.12 10.24
C THR A 120 -7.53 -10.23 10.07
N GLU A 121 -7.56 -9.01 10.61
CA GLU A 121 -8.73 -8.13 10.45
C GLU A 121 -8.58 -7.12 9.31
N ASP A 122 -7.36 -6.80 8.87
CA ASP A 122 -7.12 -5.88 7.75
C ASP A 122 -6.38 -6.57 6.59
N ARG A 123 -7.16 -7.20 5.70
CA ARG A 123 -6.69 -7.93 4.51
C ARG A 123 -5.76 -7.07 3.63
N ASN A 124 -5.96 -5.75 3.59
CA ASN A 124 -5.16 -4.85 2.78
C ASN A 124 -3.77 -4.64 3.40
N GLN A 125 -3.70 -4.44 4.72
CA GLN A 125 -2.42 -4.39 5.43
C GLN A 125 -1.66 -5.71 5.33
N PHE A 126 -2.36 -6.85 5.38
CA PHE A 126 -1.76 -8.17 5.17
C PHE A 126 -1.12 -8.28 3.78
N ASN A 127 -1.86 -7.91 2.72
CA ASN A 127 -1.35 -7.97 1.36
C ASN A 127 -0.12 -7.05 1.15
N ASP A 128 -0.13 -5.85 1.73
CA ASP A 128 1.03 -4.94 1.70
C ASP A 128 2.26 -5.52 2.40
N GLN A 129 2.08 -6.25 3.50
CA GLN A 129 3.18 -6.97 4.16
C GLN A 129 3.74 -8.10 3.29
N VAL A 130 2.88 -8.84 2.59
CA VAL A 130 3.30 -9.88 1.62
C VAL A 130 4.10 -9.26 0.47
N ARG A 131 3.63 -8.15 -0.10
CA ARG A 131 4.38 -7.38 -1.11
C ARG A 131 5.75 -6.94 -0.60
N ALA A 132 5.81 -6.41 0.62
CA ALA A 132 7.07 -5.97 1.23
C ALA A 132 8.04 -7.15 1.47
N ALA A 133 7.52 -8.30 1.94
CA ALA A 133 8.31 -9.51 2.17
C ALA A 133 8.89 -10.05 0.85
N LEU A 134 8.09 -10.15 -0.21
CA LEU A 134 8.53 -10.61 -1.53
C LEU A 134 9.56 -9.66 -2.16
N ARG A 135 9.37 -8.34 -2.00
CA ARG A 135 10.35 -7.33 -2.46
C ARG A 135 11.71 -7.50 -1.79
N HIS A 136 11.71 -7.85 -0.52
CA HIS A 136 12.92 -8.03 0.29
C HIS A 136 13.31 -9.50 0.48
N TYR A 137 12.79 -10.39 -0.38
CA TYR A 137 12.98 -11.83 -0.28
C TYR A 137 14.49 -12.14 -0.17
N TRP A 138 15.35 -11.67 -1.08
CA TRP A 138 16.78 -12.02 -1.07
C TRP A 138 17.67 -11.31 -0.01
N GLY A 139 17.09 -10.65 0.99
CA GLY A 139 17.85 -10.11 2.12
C GLY A 139 17.68 -8.60 2.32
N GLY A 140 16.52 -8.21 2.85
CA GLY A 140 16.26 -6.85 3.31
C GLY A 140 15.38 -6.82 4.57
N PRO A 141 15.24 -5.65 5.23
CA PRO A 141 14.52 -5.52 6.50
C PRO A 141 13.04 -5.92 6.41
N GLY A 142 12.46 -5.91 5.21
CA GLY A 142 11.06 -6.29 4.99
C GLY A 142 10.75 -7.78 5.25
N LEU A 143 11.77 -8.64 5.35
CA LEU A 143 11.59 -10.05 5.73
C LEU A 143 11.86 -10.28 7.22
N THR A 144 12.94 -9.69 7.75
CA THR A 144 13.39 -9.88 9.15
C THR A 144 12.54 -9.12 10.17
N LYS A 145 11.89 -8.02 9.78
CA LYS A 145 10.98 -7.24 10.64
C LYS A 145 9.53 -7.37 10.22
N SER A 146 9.21 -8.40 9.44
CA SER A 146 7.86 -8.60 8.94
C SER A 146 6.94 -9.08 10.06
N ARG A 147 5.74 -8.53 10.12
CA ARG A 147 4.69 -9.05 11.00
C ARG A 147 4.18 -10.43 10.55
N LEU A 148 4.48 -10.82 9.30
CA LEU A 148 4.24 -12.19 8.80
C LEU A 148 5.02 -13.27 9.59
N LEU A 149 6.07 -12.89 10.32
CA LEU A 149 6.78 -13.82 11.20
C LEU A 149 5.90 -14.34 12.34
N GLU A 150 4.85 -13.61 12.70
CA GLU A 150 3.91 -13.96 13.78
C GLU A 150 2.80 -14.93 13.31
N LEU A 151 2.74 -15.26 12.02
CA LEU A 151 1.73 -16.18 11.48
C LEU A 151 1.88 -17.58 12.08
N CYS A 152 0.76 -18.22 12.43
CA CYS A 152 0.71 -19.61 12.87
C CYS A 152 1.45 -20.51 11.87
N ALA A 153 1.20 -20.34 10.57
CA ALA A 153 1.84 -21.15 9.53
C ALA A 153 3.38 -21.02 9.54
N VAL A 154 3.90 -19.84 9.89
CA VAL A 154 5.34 -19.58 9.99
C VAL A 154 5.91 -20.11 11.30
N GLN A 155 5.18 -19.95 12.41
CA GLN A 155 5.58 -20.48 13.71
C GLN A 155 5.67 -22.01 13.69
N SER A 156 4.70 -22.68 13.06
CA SER A 156 4.72 -24.14 12.88
C SER A 156 5.88 -24.62 11.99
N ALA A 157 6.35 -23.79 11.06
CA ALA A 157 7.49 -24.10 10.20
C ALA A 157 8.87 -23.81 10.85
N LEU A 158 8.92 -23.24 12.07
CA LEU A 158 10.18 -22.87 12.73
C LEU A 158 11.08 -24.06 13.03
N GLU A 159 10.50 -25.14 13.57
CA GLU A 159 11.26 -26.32 13.99
C GLU A 159 11.97 -26.98 12.80
N ALA A 160 11.32 -26.99 11.65
CA ALA A 160 11.87 -27.53 10.41
C ALA A 160 12.94 -26.63 9.75
N ASN A 161 13.10 -25.38 10.22
CA ASN A 161 13.98 -24.38 9.61
C ASN A 161 14.99 -23.80 10.61
N ASP A 162 15.64 -24.67 11.40
CA ASP A 162 16.70 -24.33 12.36
C ASP A 162 16.29 -23.26 13.39
N ALA A 163 15.01 -23.19 13.77
CA ALA A 163 14.43 -22.15 14.62
C ALA A 163 14.67 -20.71 14.11
N ASN A 164 14.97 -20.54 12.82
CA ASN A 164 15.17 -19.24 12.20
C ASN A 164 13.87 -18.77 11.53
N ALA A 165 13.20 -17.81 12.17
CA ALA A 165 11.93 -17.25 11.69
C ALA A 165 12.00 -16.68 10.26
N THR A 166 13.15 -16.13 9.86
CA THR A 166 13.32 -15.61 8.50
C THR A 166 13.37 -16.75 7.48
N ASN A 167 14.01 -17.87 7.81
CA ASN A 167 14.05 -19.04 6.94
C ASN A 167 12.71 -19.77 6.90
N ALA A 168 12.02 -19.88 8.04
CA ALA A 168 10.66 -20.41 8.11
C ALA A 168 9.69 -19.60 7.24
N LEU A 169 9.76 -18.26 7.29
CA LEU A 169 8.95 -17.40 6.42
C LEU A 169 9.28 -17.59 4.94
N ARG A 170 10.56 -17.80 4.58
CA ARG A 170 10.92 -18.15 3.18
C ARG A 170 10.32 -19.47 2.76
N ALA A 171 10.43 -20.51 3.61
CA ALA A 171 9.87 -21.82 3.32
C ALA A 171 8.36 -21.72 3.07
N VAL A 172 7.63 -21.04 3.95
CA VAL A 172 6.18 -20.82 3.81
C VAL A 172 5.83 -20.03 2.55
N LEU A 173 6.64 -19.02 2.18
CA LEU A 173 6.44 -18.29 0.92
C LEU A 173 6.70 -19.18 -0.31
N VAL A 174 7.69 -20.06 -0.25
CA VAL A 174 7.97 -21.04 -1.31
C VAL A 174 6.80 -22.02 -1.44
N ASP A 175 6.31 -22.55 -0.32
CA ASP A 175 5.17 -23.45 -0.29
C ASP A 175 3.92 -22.78 -0.88
N ALA A 176 3.66 -21.52 -0.51
CA ALA A 176 2.56 -20.75 -1.07
C ALA A 176 2.70 -20.54 -2.59
N ILE A 177 3.92 -20.31 -3.10
CA ILE A 177 4.17 -20.20 -4.55
C ILE A 177 3.96 -21.54 -5.25
N GLU A 178 4.41 -22.65 -4.65
CA GLU A 178 4.23 -23.99 -5.24
C GLU A 178 2.78 -24.45 -5.22
N MET A 179 1.95 -24.05 -4.24
CA MET A 179 0.51 -24.30 -4.25
C MET A 179 -0.21 -23.60 -5.43
N LEU A 180 0.35 -22.51 -5.96
CA LEU A 180 -0.17 -21.81 -7.14
C LEU A 180 0.26 -22.44 -8.47
N ARG A 181 1.01 -23.55 -8.43
CA ARG A 181 1.48 -24.24 -9.62
C ARG A 181 0.30 -24.90 -10.34
N PRO A 182 -0.01 -24.52 -11.59
CA PRO A 182 -1.12 -25.11 -12.32
C PRO A 182 -0.82 -26.56 -12.72
N GLU A 183 -1.88 -27.35 -12.91
CA GLU A 183 -1.78 -28.71 -13.42
C GLU A 183 -1.44 -28.73 -14.93
N GLY A 184 -0.79 -29.81 -15.37
CA GLY A 184 -0.44 -30.04 -16.78
C GLY A 184 0.92 -29.50 -17.21
N GLU A 185 1.14 -29.41 -18.52
CA GLU A 185 2.41 -28.93 -19.08
C GLU A 185 2.51 -27.40 -19.07
N ARG A 186 3.74 -26.89 -18.90
CA ARG A 186 4.05 -25.45 -18.98
C ARG A 186 3.64 -24.88 -20.33
N ARG A 187 2.53 -24.14 -20.36
CA ARG A 187 2.06 -23.43 -21.56
C ARG A 187 2.19 -21.92 -21.38
N PRO A 188 3.05 -21.24 -22.16
CA PRO A 188 3.30 -19.80 -22.00
C PRO A 188 2.08 -18.92 -22.34
N LEU A 189 1.06 -19.46 -23.02
CA LEU A 189 -0.20 -18.76 -23.30
C LEU A 189 -1.28 -18.99 -22.23
N ASN A 190 -1.08 -19.92 -21.29
CA ASN A 190 -2.04 -20.12 -20.21
C ASN A 190 -1.82 -19.00 -19.14
N PRO A 191 -2.86 -18.20 -18.82
CA PRO A 191 -2.77 -17.14 -17.82
C PRO A 191 -2.22 -17.62 -16.46
N GLU A 192 -2.66 -18.79 -15.99
CA GLU A 192 -2.25 -19.34 -14.68
C GLU A 192 -0.76 -19.71 -14.68
N TRP A 193 -0.30 -20.38 -15.74
CA TRP A 193 1.12 -20.71 -15.91
C TRP A 193 1.98 -19.46 -16.02
N THR A 194 1.47 -18.40 -16.63
CA THR A 194 2.17 -17.11 -16.74
C THR A 194 2.36 -16.47 -15.36
N LEU A 195 1.32 -16.47 -14.52
CA LEU A 195 1.39 -15.90 -13.16
C LEU A 195 2.37 -16.68 -12.27
N TYR A 196 2.28 -18.02 -12.26
CA TYR A 196 3.25 -18.86 -11.56
C TYR A 196 4.68 -18.63 -12.07
N SER A 197 4.87 -18.55 -13.40
CA SER A 197 6.20 -18.33 -13.98
C SER A 197 6.77 -16.96 -13.62
N ILE A 198 5.94 -15.93 -13.48
CA ILE A 198 6.38 -14.63 -12.96
C ILE A 198 6.92 -14.79 -11.54
N LEU A 199 6.22 -15.51 -10.66
CA LEU A 199 6.65 -15.73 -9.28
C LEU A 199 7.95 -16.55 -9.21
N GLU A 200 8.04 -17.63 -9.97
CA GLU A 200 9.21 -18.51 -10.06
C GLU A 200 10.43 -17.73 -10.55
N LEU A 201 10.31 -17.01 -11.68
CA LEU A 201 11.39 -16.21 -12.24
C LEU A 201 11.75 -15.05 -11.31
N ARG A 202 10.75 -14.45 -10.63
CA ARG A 202 10.99 -13.24 -9.85
C ARG A 202 11.53 -13.44 -8.46
N TYR A 203 10.94 -14.37 -7.73
CA TYR A 203 11.20 -14.50 -6.31
C TYR A 203 12.07 -15.71 -6.05
N LEU A 204 11.85 -16.83 -6.74
CA LEU A 204 12.65 -18.05 -6.54
C LEU A 204 13.99 -18.04 -7.30
N LYS A 205 14.03 -17.45 -8.51
CA LYS A 205 15.25 -17.38 -9.33
C LYS A 205 15.96 -16.02 -9.27
N GLY A 206 15.35 -15.01 -8.67
CA GLY A 206 16.01 -13.71 -8.39
C GLY A 206 16.47 -12.92 -9.62
N LEU A 207 15.83 -13.10 -10.80
CA LEU A 207 16.18 -12.39 -12.05
C LEU A 207 16.02 -10.85 -11.95
N LYS A 208 16.03 -10.07 -13.03
CA LYS A 208 15.44 -8.70 -13.02
C LYS A 208 14.09 -8.67 -13.72
N VAL A 209 13.27 -7.65 -13.46
CA VAL A 209 11.95 -7.49 -14.11
C VAL A 209 12.09 -7.57 -15.63
N ARG A 210 13.02 -6.79 -16.20
CA ARG A 210 13.30 -6.78 -17.64
C ARG A 210 13.69 -8.16 -18.19
N GLU A 211 14.53 -8.91 -17.47
CA GLU A 211 14.95 -10.26 -17.88
C GLU A 211 13.80 -11.27 -17.81
N ALA A 212 12.99 -11.22 -16.75
CA ALA A 212 11.84 -12.08 -16.59
C ALA A 212 10.76 -11.78 -17.64
N ALA A 213 10.47 -10.50 -17.90
CA ALA A 213 9.54 -10.07 -18.94
C ALA A 213 9.99 -10.55 -20.32
N HIS A 214 11.28 -10.41 -20.64
CA HIS A 214 11.84 -10.92 -21.89
C HIS A 214 11.69 -12.44 -22.05
N ARG A 215 11.99 -13.22 -20.99
CA ARG A 215 11.83 -14.69 -21.01
C ARG A 215 10.39 -15.14 -21.17
N LEU A 216 9.43 -14.35 -20.69
CA LEU A 216 8.00 -14.62 -20.84
C LEU A 216 7.40 -14.02 -22.11
N ALA A 217 8.21 -13.36 -22.95
CA ALA A 217 7.73 -12.61 -24.12
C ALA A 217 6.64 -11.58 -23.78
N LEU A 218 6.73 -10.94 -22.61
CA LEU A 218 5.81 -9.90 -22.13
C LEU A 218 6.43 -8.52 -22.27
N SER A 219 5.61 -7.51 -22.57
CA SER A 219 6.00 -6.11 -22.40
C SER A 219 6.17 -5.78 -20.91
N GLU A 220 7.06 -4.83 -20.56
CA GLU A 220 7.24 -4.43 -19.14
C GLU A 220 5.93 -3.96 -18.47
N PRO A 221 5.08 -3.13 -19.10
CA PRO A 221 3.81 -2.74 -18.50
C PRO A 221 2.89 -3.94 -18.24
N ASP A 222 2.86 -4.91 -19.15
CA ASP A 222 2.04 -6.12 -18.98
C ASP A 222 2.60 -7.04 -17.88
N PHE A 223 3.92 -7.14 -17.80
CA PHE A 223 4.61 -7.85 -16.73
C PHE A 223 4.25 -7.28 -15.36
N TYR A 224 4.29 -5.95 -15.17
CA TYR A 224 3.95 -5.33 -13.89
C TYR A 224 2.50 -5.60 -13.48
N ARG A 225 1.55 -5.58 -14.42
CA ARG A 225 0.14 -5.93 -14.15
C ARG A 225 0.00 -7.37 -13.68
N LYS A 226 0.58 -8.31 -14.42
CA LYS A 226 0.52 -9.74 -14.07
C LYS A 226 1.30 -10.06 -12.79
N GLN A 227 2.40 -9.37 -12.53
CA GLN A 227 3.16 -9.49 -11.28
C GLN A 227 2.29 -9.06 -10.09
N ARG A 228 1.54 -7.97 -10.20
CA ARG A 228 0.63 -7.52 -9.13
C ARG A 228 -0.41 -8.60 -8.81
N LEU A 229 -1.09 -9.12 -9.84
CA LEU A 229 -2.06 -10.20 -9.70
C LEU A 229 -1.43 -11.44 -9.04
N ALA A 230 -0.24 -11.83 -9.47
CA ALA A 230 0.44 -13.00 -8.93
C ALA A 230 0.81 -12.83 -7.44
N ILE A 231 1.20 -11.61 -7.00
CA ILE A 231 1.46 -11.34 -5.58
C ILE A 231 0.15 -11.38 -4.77
N ASP A 232 -0.94 -10.87 -5.33
CA ASP A 232 -2.25 -10.90 -4.66
C ASP A 232 -2.71 -12.36 -4.44
N MET A 233 -2.49 -13.25 -5.41
CA MET A 233 -2.74 -14.69 -5.26
C MET A 233 -1.91 -15.33 -4.13
N ILE A 234 -0.63 -14.93 -3.95
CA ILE A 234 0.18 -15.41 -2.83
C ILE A 234 -0.43 -14.97 -1.50
N ALA A 235 -0.87 -13.71 -1.41
CA ALA A 235 -1.50 -13.21 -0.19
C ALA A 235 -2.77 -14.02 0.12
N ASP A 236 -3.56 -14.39 -0.88
CA ASP A 236 -4.74 -15.23 -0.70
C ASP A 236 -4.38 -16.63 -0.19
N VAL A 237 -3.35 -17.27 -0.76
CA VAL A 237 -2.89 -18.59 -0.30
C VAL A 237 -2.36 -18.54 1.14
N LEU A 238 -1.50 -17.56 1.47
CA LEU A 238 -0.97 -17.41 2.83
C LEU A 238 -2.08 -17.17 3.86
N TRP A 239 -3.13 -16.46 3.45
CA TRP A 239 -4.30 -16.24 4.31
C TRP A 239 -5.04 -17.54 4.62
N GLU A 240 -5.24 -18.39 3.61
CA GLU A 240 -5.87 -19.69 3.81
C GLU A 240 -4.97 -20.65 4.61
N MET A 241 -3.65 -20.62 4.41
CA MET A 241 -2.69 -21.35 5.26
C MET A 241 -2.78 -20.92 6.72
N GLU A 242 -2.90 -19.62 6.99
CA GLU A 242 -3.05 -19.09 8.35
C GLU A 242 -4.37 -19.55 8.99
N ARG A 243 -5.48 -19.50 8.24
CA ARG A 243 -6.79 -19.99 8.70
C ARG A 243 -6.76 -21.48 9.01
N ALA A 244 -6.15 -22.29 8.14
CA ALA A 244 -6.04 -23.73 8.31
C ALA A 244 -5.15 -24.11 9.51
N CYS A 245 -4.06 -23.36 9.75
CA CYS A 245 -3.19 -23.57 10.91
C CYS A 245 -3.90 -23.25 12.22
N ARG A 246 -4.62 -22.11 12.26
CA ARG A 246 -5.38 -21.69 13.46
C ARG A 246 -6.57 -22.60 13.77
N SER A 247 -7.14 -23.30 12.80
CA SER A 247 -8.23 -24.26 13.05
C SER A 247 -7.74 -25.61 13.55
N GLN A 248 -6.45 -25.93 13.36
CA GLN A 248 -5.80 -27.16 13.82
C GLN A 248 -5.10 -27.01 15.18
N SER A 249 -4.93 -25.77 15.66
CA SER A 249 -4.34 -25.43 16.96
C SER A 249 -5.41 -25.22 18.02
#